data_AF-A0A2J7ZFM5-F1
#
_entry.id   AF-A0A2J7ZFM5-F1
#
_cell.length_a   1.000
_cell.length_b   1.000
_cell.length_c   1.000
_cell.angle_alpha   90.00
_cell.angle_beta   90.00
_cell.angle_gamma   90.00
#
_symmetry.space_group_name_H-M   'P 1'
#
loop_
_entity.id
_entity.type
_entity.pdbx_description
1 polymer ?
#
loop_
_entity_poly.entity_id
_entity_poly.type
_entity_poly.pdbx_seq_one_letter_code
_entity_poly.pdbx_strand_id
1 'polypeptide(L)'
;MRRTRATTALTRMNNENLSRLACKIVSPLVFAHVRAAYPGMPVSEQNCHPFQFSRYMWMHNGVVADFAKIRRALLETLSDCAYNAVASFHSDSAVSFALFLNHLPDVRAQLAPDVLIKAMQ
;
A
#
# COMPACT_ATOMS: atom_id res chain seq x y z
N MET A 1 -5.46 7.10 18.94
CA MET A 1 -6.39 6.38 18.05
C MET A 1 -5.64 5.18 17.46
N ARG A 2 -5.99 3.94 17.85
CA ARG A 2 -5.34 2.73 17.30
C ARG A 2 -5.80 2.57 15.84
N ARG A 3 -4.87 2.66 14.90
CA ARG A 3 -5.14 2.45 13.47
C ARG A 3 -5.02 0.94 13.20
N THR A 4 -6.14 0.28 13.01
CA THR A 4 -6.18 -1.17 12.78
C THR A 4 -6.13 -1.43 11.27
N ARG A 5 -5.06 -2.08 10.81
CA ARG A 5 -4.97 -2.63 9.46
C ARG A 5 -5.39 -4.09 9.50
N ALA A 6 -6.32 -4.48 8.63
CA ALA A 6 -6.67 -5.86 8.38
C ALA A 6 -6.55 -6.12 6.87
N THR A 7 -5.68 -7.05 6.49
CA THR A 7 -5.45 -7.47 5.10
C THR A 7 -5.57 -8.97 5.02
N THR A 8 -6.20 -9.47 3.96
CA THR A 8 -6.33 -10.91 3.70
C THR A 8 -6.28 -11.17 2.20
N ALA A 9 -5.71 -12.31 1.82
CA ALA A 9 -5.69 -12.79 0.42
C ALA A 9 -7.03 -13.42 -0.01
N LEU A 10 -7.92 -13.70 0.94
CA LEU A 10 -9.24 -14.26 0.69
C LEU A 10 -10.26 -13.16 0.41
N THR A 11 -11.26 -13.45 -0.41
CA THR A 11 -12.38 -12.52 -0.61
C THR A 11 -13.18 -12.36 0.69
N ARG A 12 -13.93 -11.25 0.81
CA ARG A 12 -14.78 -11.00 1.98
C ARG A 12 -15.72 -12.17 2.28
N MET A 13 -16.31 -12.75 1.24
CA MET A 13 -17.27 -13.86 1.37
C MET A 13 -16.61 -15.16 1.83
N ASN A 14 -15.31 -15.31 1.58
CA ASN A 14 -14.55 -16.51 1.91
C ASN A 14 -13.70 -16.36 3.19
N ASN A 15 -13.89 -15.27 3.94
CA ASN A 15 -13.17 -15.00 5.18
C ASN A 15 -14.15 -14.74 6.35
N GLU A 16 -14.41 -15.78 7.14
CA GLU A 16 -15.28 -15.70 8.32
C GLU A 16 -14.72 -14.76 9.39
N ASN A 17 -13.40 -14.71 9.56
CA ASN A 17 -12.75 -13.83 10.54
C ASN A 17 -13.01 -12.36 10.20
N LEU A 18 -12.87 -11.99 8.92
CA LEU A 18 -13.19 -10.65 8.46
C LEU A 18 -14.65 -10.30 8.70
N SER A 19 -15.56 -11.24 8.41
CA SER A 19 -17.01 -11.04 8.65
C SER A 19 -17.33 -10.85 10.13
N ARG A 20 -16.71 -11.62 11.03
CA ARG A 20 -16.89 -11.51 12.49
C ARG A 20 -16.30 -10.22 13.06
N LEU A 21 -15.19 -9.74 12.51
CA LEU A 21 -14.51 -8.52 12.95
C LEU A 21 -15.20 -7.27 12.41
N ALA A 22 -15.67 -7.29 11.16
CA ALA A 22 -16.29 -6.14 10.51
C ALA A 22 -17.49 -5.59 11.29
N CYS A 23 -18.33 -6.45 11.88
CA CYS A 23 -19.50 -6.03 12.66
C CYS A 23 -19.16 -5.39 14.02
N LYS A 24 -17.91 -5.44 14.46
CA LYS A 24 -17.47 -4.94 15.79
C LYS A 24 -16.52 -3.74 15.70
N ILE A 25 -16.00 -3.45 14.52
CA ILE A 25 -15.06 -2.35 14.30
C ILE A 25 -15.87 -1.08 13.97
N VAL A 26 -15.76 -0.07 14.83
CA VAL A 26 -16.31 1.27 14.59
C VAL A 26 -15.14 2.25 14.48
N SER A 27 -15.10 3.01 13.39
CA SER A 27 -14.08 4.04 13.15
C SER A 27 -14.72 5.19 12.37
N PRO A 28 -14.35 6.45 12.65
CA PRO A 28 -14.84 7.60 11.88
C PRO A 28 -14.28 7.64 10.45
N LEU A 29 -13.28 6.79 10.13
CA LEU A 29 -12.75 6.64 8.78
C LEU A 29 -12.36 5.18 8.52
N VAL A 30 -12.92 4.59 7.47
CA VAL A 30 -12.68 3.21 7.07
C VAL A 30 -12.35 3.17 5.57
N PHE A 31 -11.26 2.49 5.24
CA PHE A 31 -10.88 2.19 3.87
C PHE A 31 -10.83 0.67 3.68
N ALA A 32 -11.40 0.18 2.59
CA ALA A 32 -11.37 -1.21 2.19
C ALA A 32 -11.10 -1.31 0.69
N HIS A 33 -10.25 -2.26 0.29
CA HIS A 33 -9.89 -2.46 -1.11
C HIS A 33 -9.89 -3.96 -1.44
N VAL A 34 -10.58 -4.33 -2.52
CA VAL A 34 -10.58 -5.69 -3.06
C VAL A 34 -9.73 -5.69 -4.32
N ARG A 35 -8.67 -6.49 -4.32
CA ARG A 35 -7.74 -6.60 -5.45
C ARG A 35 -8.12 -7.80 -6.31
N ALA A 36 -8.27 -7.58 -7.62
CA ALA A 36 -8.21 -8.66 -8.61
C ALA A 36 -6.74 -8.89 -8.99
N ALA A 37 -6.18 -10.07 -8.68
CA ALA A 37 -4.85 -10.43 -9.13
C ALA A 37 -4.90 -10.85 -10.61
N TYR A 38 -4.03 -10.28 -11.45
CA TYR A 38 -3.88 -10.74 -12.83
C TYR A 38 -3.30 -12.17 -12.86
N PRO A 39 -3.65 -13.00 -13.87
CA PRO A 39 -3.12 -14.35 -14.00
C PRO A 39 -1.58 -14.36 -13.98
N GLY A 40 -0.98 -15.18 -13.14
CA GLY A 40 0.48 -15.31 -12.99
C GLY A 40 1.12 -14.42 -11.91
N MET A 41 0.38 -13.49 -11.29
CA MET A 41 0.88 -12.76 -10.12
C MET A 41 0.67 -13.56 -8.83
N PRO A 42 1.68 -13.67 -7.94
CA PRO A 42 1.53 -14.40 -6.70
C PRO A 42 0.49 -13.73 -5.80
N VAL A 43 -0.53 -14.50 -5.44
CA VAL A 43 -1.53 -14.12 -4.44
C VAL A 43 -0.87 -14.24 -3.06
N SER A 44 -0.45 -13.12 -2.51
CA SER A 44 0.18 -13.03 -1.19
C SER A 44 -0.42 -11.86 -0.42
N GLU A 45 -0.62 -12.03 0.89
CA GLU A 45 -1.11 -10.96 1.77
C GLU A 45 -0.17 -9.75 1.79
N GLN A 46 1.12 -9.96 1.54
CA GLN A 46 2.10 -8.88 1.42
C GLN A 46 1.87 -7.99 0.20
N ASN A 47 1.14 -8.49 -0.80
CA ASN A 47 0.75 -7.75 -2.00
C ASN A 47 -0.69 -7.18 -1.87
N CYS A 48 -1.37 -7.43 -0.75
CA CYS A 48 -2.73 -6.95 -0.52
C CYS A 48 -2.70 -5.55 0.12
N HIS A 49 -3.43 -4.65 -0.52
CA HIS A 49 -3.74 -3.34 0.03
C HIS A 49 -4.59 -3.43 1.31
N PRO A 50 -4.55 -2.40 2.17
CA PRO A 50 -3.73 -1.20 2.04
C PRO A 50 -2.27 -1.45 2.41
N PHE A 51 -1.33 -0.77 1.75
CA PHE A 51 0.04 -0.63 2.27
C PHE A 51 0.03 0.44 3.36
N GLN A 52 0.86 0.25 4.39
CA GLN A 52 0.94 1.18 5.49
C GLN A 52 2.39 1.37 5.91
N PHE A 53 2.78 2.63 6.05
CA PHE A 53 4.04 3.01 6.68
C PHE A 53 3.77 4.16 7.64
N SER A 54 3.98 3.94 8.94
CA SER A 54 3.68 4.91 9.98
C SER A 54 2.24 5.45 9.86
N ARG A 55 2.11 6.73 9.50
CA ARG A 55 0.84 7.45 9.34
C ARG A 55 0.24 7.41 7.94
N TYR A 56 0.96 6.90 6.95
CA TYR A 56 0.53 6.88 5.57
C TYR A 56 -0.11 5.53 5.23
N MET A 57 -1.18 5.59 4.46
CA MET A 57 -1.91 4.44 3.93
C MET A 57 -1.99 4.58 2.41
N TRP A 58 -1.78 3.49 1.68
CA TRP A 58 -1.76 3.51 0.22
C TRP A 58 -2.55 2.36 -0.42
N MET A 59 -3.40 2.72 -1.37
CA MET A 59 -4.19 1.82 -2.18
C MET A 59 -4.06 2.27 -3.64
N HIS A 60 -3.71 1.36 -4.53
CA HIS A 60 -3.52 1.64 -5.95
C HIS A 60 -4.50 0.78 -6.75
N ASN A 61 -5.28 1.41 -7.63
CA ASN A 61 -6.16 0.73 -8.56
C ASN A 61 -5.56 0.85 -9.95
N GLY A 62 -5.05 -0.26 -10.49
CA GLY A 62 -4.47 -0.27 -11.82
C GLY A 62 -3.31 -1.25 -11.93
N VAL A 63 -2.59 -1.10 -13.03
CA VAL A 63 -1.33 -1.80 -13.27
C VAL A 63 -0.35 -0.82 -13.91
N VAL A 64 0.89 -0.84 -13.46
CA VAL A 64 1.99 -0.16 -14.15
C VAL A 64 2.44 -1.05 -15.31
N ALA A 65 2.21 -0.60 -16.55
CA ALA A 65 2.63 -1.33 -17.74
C ALA A 65 4.15 -1.52 -17.75
N ASP A 66 4.61 -2.68 -18.23
CA ASP A 66 6.04 -3.02 -18.32
C ASP A 66 6.82 -2.88 -17.00
N PHE A 67 6.15 -3.01 -15.85
CA PHE A 67 6.75 -2.81 -14.53
C PHE A 67 8.07 -3.58 -14.33
N ALA A 68 8.17 -4.81 -14.83
CA ALA A 68 9.40 -5.61 -14.70
C ALA A 68 10.64 -4.94 -15.33
N LYS A 69 10.47 -4.17 -16.41
CA LYS A 69 11.55 -3.46 -17.12
C LYS A 69 12.01 -2.22 -16.35
N ILE A 70 11.07 -1.49 -15.75
CA ILE A 70 11.35 -0.23 -15.05
C ILE A 70 11.64 -0.42 -13.56
N ARG A 71 11.22 -1.54 -12.96
CA ARG A 71 11.31 -1.80 -11.51
C ARG A 71 12.72 -1.59 -10.97
N ARG A 72 13.74 -2.14 -11.65
CA ARG A 72 15.13 -2.04 -11.15
C ARG A 72 15.60 -0.59 -11.07
N ALA A 73 15.39 0.18 -12.14
CA ALA A 73 15.74 1.59 -12.17
C ALA A 73 15.00 2.39 -11.10
N LEU A 74 13.71 2.10 -10.88
CA LEU A 74 12.94 2.74 -9.81
C LEU A 74 13.50 2.43 -8.42
N LEU A 75 13.83 1.17 -8.14
CA LEU A 75 14.39 0.77 -6.84
C LEU A 75 15.75 1.42 -6.56
N GLU A 76 16.58 1.63 -7.60
CA GLU A 76 17.87 2.31 -7.47
C GLU A 76 17.74 3.80 -7.07
N THR A 77 16.58 4.42 -7.31
CA THR A 77 16.32 5.83 -6.91
C THR A 77 15.79 5.99 -5.48
N LEU A 78 15.44 4.89 -4.82
CA LEU A 78 14.83 4.94 -3.48
C LEU A 78 15.90 5.19 -2.41
N SER A 79 15.58 6.11 -1.49
CA SER A 79 16.30 6.22 -0.22
C SER A 79 16.12 4.95 0.62
N ASP A 80 17.07 4.68 1.51
CA ASP A 80 17.02 3.53 2.42
C ASP A 80 15.72 3.49 3.23
N CYS A 81 15.22 4.66 3.65
CA CYS A 81 13.99 4.73 4.43
C CYS A 81 12.77 4.31 3.59
N ALA A 82 12.69 4.76 2.33
CA ALA A 82 11.59 4.42 1.43
C ALA A 82 11.65 2.95 0.99
N TYR A 83 12.87 2.44 0.73
CA TYR A 83 13.10 1.04 0.41
C TYR A 83 12.64 0.12 1.55
N ASN A 84 13.07 0.42 2.79
CA ASN A 84 12.72 -0.39 3.96
C ASN A 84 11.26 -0.22 4.43
N ALA A 85 10.51 0.73 3.87
CA ALA A 85 9.10 0.94 4.20
C ALA A 85 8.17 -0.13 3.60
N VAL A 86 8.64 -0.90 2.62
CA VAL A 86 7.82 -1.82 1.83
C VAL A 86 8.29 -3.27 1.99
N ALA A 87 7.36 -4.19 2.22
CA ALA A 87 7.66 -5.60 2.45
C ALA A 87 7.91 -6.41 1.16
N SER A 88 7.42 -5.95 0.01
CA SER A 88 7.52 -6.65 -1.27
C SER A 88 7.66 -5.67 -2.44
N PHE A 89 8.66 -5.89 -3.29
CA PHE A 89 8.90 -5.12 -4.52
C PHE A 89 8.34 -5.81 -5.78
N HIS A 90 7.63 -6.93 -5.62
CA HIS A 90 6.98 -7.62 -6.74
C HIS A 90 5.68 -6.96 -7.16
N SER A 91 5.04 -6.21 -6.25
CA SER A 91 3.84 -5.45 -6.57
C SER A 91 4.24 -4.04 -7.00
N ASP A 92 3.86 -3.69 -8.23
CA ASP A 92 3.94 -2.33 -8.77
C ASP A 92 3.37 -1.29 -7.80
N SER A 93 2.20 -1.59 -7.25
CA SER A 93 1.48 -0.78 -6.27
C SER A 93 2.27 -0.50 -4.99
N ALA A 94 3.14 -1.45 -4.59
CA ALA A 94 3.98 -1.33 -3.41
C ALA A 94 5.21 -0.45 -3.72
N VAL A 95 5.78 -0.59 -4.92
CA VAL A 95 6.88 0.27 -5.37
C VAL A 95 6.41 1.70 -5.61
N SER A 96 5.21 1.91 -6.14
CA SER A 96 4.60 3.25 -6.23
C SER A 96 4.44 3.90 -4.85
N PHE A 97 4.10 3.11 -3.83
CA PHE A 97 4.06 3.62 -2.45
C PHE A 97 5.45 4.01 -1.93
N ALA A 98 6.47 3.19 -2.20
CA ALA A 98 7.85 3.53 -1.83
C ALA A 98 8.31 4.83 -2.51
N LEU A 99 8.01 5.00 -3.80
CA LEU A 99 8.33 6.23 -4.55
C LEU A 99 7.64 7.45 -3.94
N PHE A 100 6.34 7.35 -3.62
CA PHE A 100 5.63 8.42 -2.93
C PHE A 100 6.32 8.81 -1.61
N LEU A 101 6.69 7.82 -0.78
CA LEU A 101 7.41 8.08 0.47
C LEU A 101 8.79 8.71 0.23
N ASN A 102 9.46 8.34 -0.87
CA ASN A 102 10.76 8.88 -1.24
C ASN A 102 10.70 10.37 -1.61
N HIS A 103 9.56 10.83 -2.16
CA HIS A 103 9.35 12.23 -2.49
C HIS A 103 8.93 13.09 -1.30
N LEU A 104 8.67 12.49 -0.14
CA LEU A 104 8.36 13.24 1.07
C LEU A 104 9.63 13.81 1.71
N PRO A 105 9.62 15.07 2.18
CA PRO A 105 10.77 15.66 2.86
C PRO A 105 11.07 14.97 4.20
N ASP A 106 10.04 14.53 4.91
CA ASP A 106 10.17 13.68 6.10
C ASP A 106 8.95 12.75 6.22
N VAL A 107 9.19 11.44 6.12
CA VAL A 107 8.18 10.39 6.22
C VAL A 107 7.63 10.16 7.64
N ARG A 108 8.25 10.76 8.67
CA ARG A 108 7.79 10.64 10.06
C ARG A 108 7.00 11.87 10.52
N ALA A 109 7.30 13.03 9.94
CA ALA A 109 6.61 14.29 10.23
C ALA A 109 5.13 14.25 9.81
N GLN A 110 4.34 15.12 10.45
CA GLN A 110 3.00 15.44 9.98
C GLN A 110 3.10 16.58 8.95
N LEU A 111 2.84 16.24 7.70
CA LEU A 111 2.96 17.18 6.58
C LEU A 111 1.60 17.77 6.20
N ALA A 112 1.62 18.99 5.67
CA ALA A 112 0.43 19.65 5.13
C ALA A 112 -0.05 18.94 3.84
N PRO A 113 -1.36 18.99 3.52
CA PRO A 113 -1.91 18.34 2.33
C PRO A 113 -1.22 18.75 1.02
N ASP A 114 -0.81 20.01 0.87
CA ASP A 114 -0.17 20.51 -0.34
C ASP A 114 1.17 19.83 -0.63
N VAL A 115 1.93 19.50 0.43
CA VAL A 115 3.18 18.76 0.32
C VAL A 115 2.91 17.32 -0.14
N LEU A 116 1.84 16.70 0.37
CA LEU A 116 1.45 15.35 -0.02
C LEU A 116 1.00 15.30 -1.49
N ILE A 117 0.24 16.30 -1.93
CA ILE A 117 -0.19 16.42 -3.33
C ILE A 117 1.02 16.55 -4.24
N LYS A 118 1.98 17.41 -3.88
CA LYS A 118 3.21 17.59 -4.65
C LYS A 118 4.05 16.30 -4.74
N ALA A 119 4.07 15.49 -3.68
CA ALA A 119 4.78 14.20 -3.67
C ALA A 119 4.08 13.10 -4.50
N MET A 120 2.83 13.31 -4.94
CA MET A 120 2.12 12.40 -5.84
C MET A 120 2.29 12.74 -7.32
N GLN A 121 2.82 13.92 -7.65
CA GLN A 121 3.05 14.41 -9.01
C GLN A 121 4.42 13.97 -9.54
#